data_AF-A0AAC9S4Z3-F1
#
_entry.id   AF-A0AAC9S4Z3-F1
#
_cell.length_a   1.000
_cell.length_b   1.000
_cell.length_c   1.000
_cell.angle_alpha   90.00
_cell.angle_beta   90.00
_cell.angle_gamma   90.00
#
_symmetry.space_group_name_H-M   'P 1'
#
loop_
_entity.id
_entity.type
_entity.pdbx_description
1 polymer ?
#
loop_
_entity_poly.entity_id
_entity_poly.type
_entity_poly.pdbx_seq_one_letter_code
_entity_poly.pdbx_strand_id
1 'polypeptide(L)'
;MSYRYQLVDRIPPDMREGVVYHTEEFELAGLLCACGCGHRITLLVPDSHEVWDEGGYATIRPSIGVFDAPCKSHYVISAGHVHWLPAFTGAQAAKIMHSQIARHVARDAKPASRWQRAKTAVLRLLSKLRAFITR
;
A
#
# COMPACT_ATOMS: atom_id res chain seq x y z
N MET A 1 21.55 12.83 7.18
CA MET A 1 21.26 11.40 6.99
C MET A 1 20.80 11.22 5.56
N SER A 2 21.41 10.32 4.79
CA SER A 2 20.99 10.01 3.42
C SER A 2 20.53 8.56 3.31
N TYR A 3 19.55 8.31 2.44
CA TYR A 3 18.97 7.01 2.18
C TYR A 3 19.58 6.38 0.92
N ARG A 4 20.33 5.31 1.10
CA ARG A 4 20.87 4.49 0.01
C ARG A 4 19.79 3.59 -0.56
N TYR A 5 19.79 3.43 -1.88
CA TYR A 5 18.96 2.44 -2.54
C TYR A 5 19.68 1.10 -2.52
N GLN A 6 18.95 0.03 -2.21
CA GLN A 6 19.46 -1.33 -2.29
C GLN A 6 18.40 -2.25 -2.89
N LEU A 7 18.67 -2.75 -4.10
CA LEU A 7 17.88 -3.84 -4.69
C LEU A 7 18.21 -5.15 -3.95
N VAL A 8 17.19 -5.88 -3.54
CA VAL A 8 17.31 -7.16 -2.83
C VAL A 8 16.23 -8.13 -3.29
N ASP A 9 16.55 -9.42 -3.27
CA ASP A 9 15.54 -10.46 -3.54
C ASP A 9 14.47 -10.47 -2.44
N ARG A 10 14.90 -10.36 -1.18
CA ARG A 10 14.02 -10.31 0.00
C ARG A 10 14.47 -9.23 0.97
N ILE A 11 13.51 -8.48 1.49
CA ILE A 11 13.77 -7.47 2.52
C ILE A 11 14.27 -8.18 3.79
N PRO A 12 15.46 -7.82 4.32
CA PRO A 12 16.02 -8.47 5.50
C PRO A 12 15.14 -8.23 6.74
N PRO A 13 15.16 -9.16 7.72
CA PRO A 13 14.51 -8.93 9.01
C PRO A 13 15.18 -7.78 9.76
N ASP A 14 16.52 -7.76 9.77
CA ASP A 14 17.35 -6.76 10.43
C ASP A 14 17.67 -5.61 9.48
N MET A 15 16.66 -4.76 9.21
CA MET A 15 16.86 -3.58 8.37
C MET A 15 17.77 -2.55 9.04
N ARG A 16 18.57 -1.86 8.23
CA ARG A 16 19.46 -0.77 8.69
C ARG A 16 18.85 0.59 8.42
N GLU A 17 19.14 1.56 9.29
CA GLU A 17 18.80 2.96 9.07
C GLU A 17 19.49 3.51 7.82
N GLY A 18 18.85 4.46 7.13
CA GLY A 18 19.42 5.08 5.93
C GLY A 18 19.52 4.13 4.72
N VAL A 19 18.79 3.02 4.70
CA VAL A 19 18.70 2.12 3.54
C VAL A 19 17.24 1.91 3.17
N VAL A 20 16.94 2.02 1.88
CA VAL A 20 15.67 1.60 1.28
C VAL A 20 15.93 0.30 0.53
N TYR A 21 15.33 -0.77 1.02
CA TYR A 21 15.37 -2.09 0.38
C TYR A 21 14.21 -2.18 -0.60
N HIS A 22 14.48 -2.42 -1.87
CA HIS A 22 13.45 -2.61 -2.89
C HIS A 22 13.53 -4.04 -3.43
N THR A 23 12.39 -4.71 -3.55
CA THR A 23 12.26 -6.02 -4.20
C THR A 23 11.27 -5.91 -5.35
N GLU A 24 11.76 -6.21 -6.54
CA GLU A 24 10.96 -6.20 -7.76
C GLU A 24 10.04 -7.42 -7.83
N GLU A 25 10.50 -8.59 -7.37
CA GLU A 25 9.70 -9.83 -7.39
C GLU A 25 8.44 -9.72 -6.53
N PHE A 26 8.56 -9.12 -5.33
CA PHE A 26 7.44 -8.97 -4.41
C PHE A 26 6.73 -7.63 -4.53
N GLU A 27 7.20 -6.72 -5.38
CA GLU A 27 6.58 -5.39 -5.57
C GLU A 27 6.50 -4.61 -4.24
N LEU A 28 7.58 -4.67 -3.44
CA LEU A 28 7.66 -4.05 -2.12
C LEU A 28 8.93 -3.23 -1.93
N ALA A 29 8.82 -2.16 -1.15
CA ALA A 29 9.96 -1.49 -0.55
C ALA A 29 9.86 -1.46 0.98
N GLY A 30 11.00 -1.62 1.65
CA GLY A 30 11.13 -1.60 3.10
C GLY A 30 12.18 -0.60 3.56
N LEU A 31 11.86 0.17 4.60
CA LEU A 31 12.79 1.10 5.23
C LEU A 31 12.44 1.31 6.70
N LEU A 32 13.43 1.77 7.48
CA LEU A 32 13.18 2.30 8.82
C LEU A 32 12.82 3.79 8.74
N CYS A 33 11.92 4.22 9.63
CA CYS A 33 11.41 5.58 9.68
C CYS A 33 12.53 6.63 9.84
N ALA A 34 12.49 7.67 9.01
CA ALA A 34 13.50 8.72 8.97
C ALA A 34 13.63 9.56 10.24
N CYS A 35 12.65 9.48 11.15
CA CYS A 35 12.74 10.17 12.44
C CYS A 35 13.67 9.47 13.44
N GLY A 36 14.12 8.24 13.15
CA GLY A 36 14.99 7.46 14.03
C GLY A 36 14.26 6.65 15.11
N CYS A 37 12.93 6.54 15.05
CA CYS A 37 12.17 5.74 16.02
C CYS A 37 12.27 4.22 15.81
N GLY A 38 12.93 3.76 14.75
CA GLY A 38 13.04 2.34 14.41
C GLY A 38 11.77 1.70 13.83
N HIS A 39 10.71 2.47 13.57
CA HIS A 39 9.49 1.93 12.98
C HIS A 39 9.71 1.41 11.56
N ARG A 40 9.29 0.19 11.28
CA ARG A 40 9.37 -0.44 9.96
C ARG A 40 8.24 0.04 9.07
N ILE A 41 8.61 0.59 7.91
CA ILE A 41 7.68 1.04 6.88
C ILE A 41 7.80 0.07 5.71
N THR A 42 6.65 -0.41 5.25
CA THR A 42 6.53 -1.20 4.02
C THR A 42 5.67 -0.43 3.02
N LEU A 43 6.18 -0.25 1.81
CA LEU A 43 5.50 0.41 0.71
C LEU A 43 5.16 -0.64 -0.36
N LEU A 44 3.95 -0.56 -0.93
CA LEU A 44 3.59 -1.32 -2.13
C LEU A 44 4.09 -0.56 -3.36
N VAL A 45 4.85 -1.21 -4.23
CA VAL A 45 5.51 -0.60 -5.39
C VAL A 45 5.08 -1.32 -6.67
N PRO A 46 4.47 -0.64 -7.65
CA PRO A 46 4.23 0.81 -7.76
C PRO A 46 2.89 1.27 -7.16
N ASP A 47 2.06 0.35 -6.66
CA ASP A 47 0.66 0.60 -6.33
C ASP A 47 0.42 1.76 -5.36
N SER A 48 1.24 1.86 -4.30
CA SER A 48 1.14 2.93 -3.31
C SER A 48 2.21 3.99 -3.49
N HIS A 49 3.42 3.58 -3.87
CA HIS A 49 4.59 4.42 -4.03
C HIS A 49 5.48 3.89 -5.16
N GLU A 50 6.08 4.80 -5.91
CA GLU A 50 7.21 4.54 -6.79
C GLU A 50 8.50 4.68 -5.98
N VAL A 51 9.44 3.76 -6.21
CA VAL A 51 10.77 3.75 -5.59
C VAL A 51 11.80 3.45 -6.68
N TRP A 52 12.83 4.28 -6.80
CA TRP A 52 13.89 4.08 -7.79
C TRP A 52 15.25 4.52 -7.28
N ASP A 53 16.29 4.02 -7.96
CA ASP A 53 17.68 4.41 -7.74
C ASP A 53 18.04 5.66 -8.52
N GLU A 54 18.64 6.64 -7.83
CA GLU A 54 19.19 7.86 -8.39
C GLU A 54 20.64 8.01 -7.92
N GLY A 55 21.56 7.34 -8.63
CA GLY A 55 23.00 7.40 -8.32
C GLY A 55 23.39 6.65 -7.03
N GLY A 56 22.72 5.54 -6.72
CA GLY A 56 22.89 4.77 -5.48
C GLY A 56 22.08 5.31 -4.30
N TYR A 57 21.23 6.30 -4.52
CA TYR A 57 20.36 6.90 -3.51
C TYR A 57 18.90 6.71 -3.87
N ALA A 58 18.07 6.45 -2.87
CA ALA A 58 16.66 6.19 -3.11
C ALA A 58 15.89 7.49 -3.37
N THR A 59 14.98 7.45 -4.33
CA THR A 59 13.90 8.45 -4.47
C THR A 59 12.57 7.74 -4.33
N ILE A 60 11.64 8.33 -3.57
CA ILE A 60 10.33 7.75 -3.27
C ILE A 60 9.24 8.79 -3.52
N ARG A 61 8.19 8.40 -4.26
CA ARG A 61 6.99 9.21 -4.51
C ARG A 61 5.73 8.37 -4.32
N PRO A 62 4.61 8.91 -3.81
CA PRO A 62 4.44 10.25 -3.22
C PRO A 62 5.11 10.34 -1.83
N SER A 63 4.66 11.26 -0.96
CA SER A 63 5.19 11.38 0.39
C SER A 63 4.83 10.18 1.27
N ILE A 64 5.73 9.85 2.20
CA ILE A 64 5.59 8.78 3.17
C ILE A 64 4.95 9.36 4.43
N GLY A 65 3.74 8.89 4.76
CA GLY A 65 3.05 9.19 6.01
C GLY A 65 3.08 8.01 6.97
N VAL A 66 3.67 8.19 8.16
CA VAL A 66 3.81 7.12 9.17
C VAL A 66 2.69 7.24 10.20
N PHE A 67 1.51 6.77 9.82
CA PHE A 67 0.29 6.97 10.61
C PHE A 67 0.09 5.98 11.76
N ASP A 68 0.81 4.86 11.75
CA ASP A 68 0.72 3.75 12.71
C ASP A 68 1.74 3.86 13.86
N ALA A 69 2.80 4.66 13.70
CA ALA A 69 3.78 4.95 14.76
C ALA A 69 3.40 6.19 15.60
N PRO A 70 3.88 6.34 16.86
CA PRO A 70 3.66 7.54 17.67
C PRO A 70 4.24 8.83 17.08
N CYS A 71 5.29 8.74 16.25
CA CYS A 71 5.96 9.91 15.68
C CYS A 71 5.11 10.68 14.65
N LYS A 72 4.12 10.02 14.02
CA LYS A 72 3.26 10.58 12.96
C LYS A 72 4.03 11.35 11.87
N SER A 73 5.27 10.94 11.62
CA SER A 73 6.19 11.63 10.72
C SER A 73 5.67 11.63 9.29
N HIS A 74 5.95 12.70 8.57
CA HIS A 74 5.55 12.87 7.18
C HIS A 74 6.70 13.51 6.41
N TYR A 75 7.14 12.87 5.33
CA TYR A 75 8.30 13.33 4.57
C TYR A 75 8.32 12.74 3.15
N VAL A 76 9.21 13.27 2.34
CA VAL A 76 9.57 12.75 1.01
C VAL A 76 11.04 12.36 1.05
N ILE A 77 11.42 11.30 0.33
CA ILE A 77 12.84 10.99 0.09
C ILE A 77 13.15 11.27 -1.38
N SER A 78 14.14 12.14 -1.65
CA SER A 78 14.61 12.48 -3.02
C SER A 78 16.13 12.46 -3.10
N ALA A 79 16.69 11.68 -4.03
CA ALA A 79 18.13 11.44 -4.14
C ALA A 79 18.76 11.15 -2.76
N GLY A 80 18.07 10.33 -1.96
CA GLY A 80 18.47 9.95 -0.61
C GLY A 80 18.21 11.00 0.47
N HIS A 81 17.81 12.22 0.14
CA HIS A 81 17.58 13.29 1.10
C HIS A 81 16.15 13.27 1.62
N VAL A 82 15.99 13.43 2.94
CA VAL A 82 14.69 13.51 3.60
C VAL A 82 14.22 14.96 3.60
N HIS A 83 13.11 15.22 2.93
CA HIS A 83 12.41 16.50 2.94
C HIS A 83 11.19 16.38 3.86
N TRP A 84 11.28 17.00 5.03
CA TRP A 84 10.22 16.96 6.03
C TRP A 84 9.00 17.76 5.58
N LEU A 85 7.84 17.16 5.78
CA LEU A 85 6.55 17.80 5.63
C LEU A 85 5.91 17.95 7.01
N PRO A 86 4.85 18.77 7.15
CA PRO A 86 4.12 18.85 8.41
C PRO A 86 3.66 17.46 8.85
N ALA A 87 4.05 17.08 10.06
CA ALA A 87 3.59 15.86 10.69
C ALA A 87 2.07 15.91 10.87
N PHE A 88 1.43 14.74 10.80
CA PHE A 88 0.00 14.66 10.99
C PHE A 88 -0.36 14.74 12.46
N THR A 89 -1.41 15.48 12.79
CA THR A 89 -2.06 15.33 14.10
C THR A 89 -2.72 13.95 14.17
N GLY A 90 -2.92 13.44 15.39
CA GLY A 90 -3.63 12.17 15.59
C GLY A 90 -5.02 12.15 14.92
N ALA A 91 -5.74 13.28 14.99
CA ALA A 91 -7.04 13.43 14.33
C ALA A 91 -6.94 13.41 12.80
N GLN A 92 -5.92 14.06 12.22
CA GLN A 92 -5.68 14.03 10.76
C GLN A 92 -5.35 12.61 10.29
N ALA A 93 -4.44 11.92 11.00
CA ALA A 93 -4.07 10.53 10.69
C ALA A 93 -5.30 9.60 10.72
N ALA A 94 -6.12 9.68 11.77
CA ALA A 94 -7.34 8.89 11.90
C ALA A 94 -8.34 9.17 10.77
N LYS A 95 -8.54 10.45 10.39
CA LYS A 95 -9.42 10.84 9.28
C LYS A 95 -8.95 10.27 7.94
N ILE A 96 -7.64 10.32 7.66
CA ILE A 96 -7.06 9.75 6.44
C ILE A 96 -7.30 8.24 6.39
N MET A 97 -7.01 7.53 7.48
CA MET A 97 -7.23 6.08 7.58
C MET A 97 -8.70 5.73 7.35
N HIS A 98 -9.64 6.41 8.01
CA HIS A 98 -11.07 6.20 7.80
C HIS A 98 -11.49 6.45 6.35
N SER A 99 -10.94 7.47 5.69
CA SER A 99 -11.24 7.75 4.29
C SER A 99 -10.73 6.67 3.33
N GLN A 100 -9.58 6.05 3.64
CA GLN A 100 -9.02 4.94 2.86
C GLN A 100 -9.90 3.69 2.95
N ILE A 101 -10.33 3.33 4.17
CA ILE A 101 -11.25 2.20 4.40
C ILE A 101 -12.57 2.43 3.66
N ALA A 102 -13.16 3.61 3.79
CA ALA A 102 -14.43 3.93 3.12
C ALA A 102 -14.34 3.80 1.60
N ARG A 103 -13.24 4.26 0.98
CA ARG A 103 -13.01 4.09 -0.46
C ARG A 103 -12.89 2.63 -0.87
N HIS A 104 -12.21 1.80 -0.07
CA HIS A 104 -12.06 0.38 -0.35
C HIS A 104 -13.42 -0.34 -0.28
N VAL A 105 -14.19 -0.11 0.78
CA VAL A 105 -15.55 -0.66 0.93
C VAL A 105 -16.44 -0.26 -0.26
N ALA A 106 -16.40 0.99 -0.69
CA ALA A 106 -17.18 1.46 -1.84
C ALA A 106 -16.76 0.79 -3.16
N ARG A 107 -15.47 0.55 -3.35
CA ARG A 107 -14.93 -0.14 -4.54
C ARG A 107 -15.38 -1.60 -4.59
N ASP A 108 -15.35 -2.29 -3.46
CA ASP A 108 -15.71 -3.71 -3.38
C ASP A 108 -17.23 -3.91 -3.45
N ALA A 109 -18.00 -2.92 -3.01
CA ALA A 109 -19.46 -2.90 -3.12
C ALA A 109 -20.00 -2.65 -4.54
N LYS A 110 -19.15 -2.60 -5.58
CA LYS A 110 -19.60 -2.41 -6.97
C LYS A 110 -20.65 -3.47 -7.34
N PRO A 111 -21.88 -3.07 -7.72
CA PRO A 111 -22.96 -4.01 -7.92
C PRO A 111 -22.69 -4.94 -9.10
N ALA A 112 -23.13 -6.20 -8.98
CA ALA A 112 -23.01 -7.20 -10.04
C ALA A 112 -23.56 -6.66 -11.38
N SER A 113 -22.79 -6.90 -12.44
CA SER A 113 -23.14 -6.47 -13.79
C SER A 113 -24.52 -7.01 -14.18
N ARG A 114 -25.21 -6.30 -15.09
CA ARG A 114 -26.52 -6.74 -15.60
C ARG A 114 -26.44 -8.16 -16.18
N TRP A 115 -25.32 -8.50 -16.83
CA TRP A 115 -25.02 -9.83 -17.35
C TRP A 115 -24.84 -10.87 -16.26
N GLN A 116 -24.10 -10.56 -15.18
CA GLN A 116 -23.94 -11.47 -14.04
C GLN A 116 -25.28 -11.74 -13.37
N ARG A 117 -26.12 -10.71 -13.22
CA ARG A 117 -27.49 -10.84 -12.68
C ARG A 117 -28.37 -11.71 -13.59
N ALA A 118 -28.36 -11.46 -14.90
CA ALA A 118 -29.10 -12.26 -15.87
C ALA A 118 -28.64 -13.73 -15.89
N LYS A 119 -27.32 -13.98 -15.93
CA LYS A 119 -26.75 -15.34 -15.89
C LYS A 119 -27.15 -16.08 -14.62
N THR A 120 -27.08 -15.41 -13.47
CA THR A 120 -27.47 -16.01 -12.18
C THR A 120 -28.95 -16.34 -12.13
N ALA A 121 -29.82 -15.48 -12.69
CA ALA A 121 -31.25 -15.74 -12.79
C ALA A 121 -31.56 -16.93 -13.70
N VAL A 122 -30.91 -17.02 -14.87
CA VAL A 122 -31.05 -18.16 -15.79
C VAL A 122 -30.59 -19.46 -15.15
N LEU A 123 -29.42 -19.47 -14.50
CA LEU A 123 -28.90 -20.65 -13.82
C LEU A 123 -29.84 -21.14 -12.72
N ARG A 124 -30.41 -20.23 -11.92
CA ARG A 124 -31.41 -20.55 -10.89
C ARG A 124 -32.71 -21.10 -11.49
N LEU A 125 -33.13 -20.61 -12.64
CA LEU A 125 -34.32 -21.10 -13.33
C LEU A 125 -34.07 -22.52 -13.86
N LEU A 126 -32.93 -22.74 -14.51
CA LEU A 126 -32.51 -24.05 -15.01
C LEU A 126 -32.37 -25.07 -13.89
N SER A 127 -31.81 -24.69 -12.73
CA SER A 127 -31.69 -25.62 -11.60
C SER A 127 -33.06 -26.01 -11.04
N LYS A 128 -34.02 -25.08 -10.99
CA LYS A 128 -35.40 -25.35 -10.57
C LYS A 128 -36.13 -26.25 -11.57
N LEU A 129 -35.99 -25.97 -12.86
CA LEU A 129 -36.57 -26.80 -13.92
C LEU A 129 -35.99 -28.21 -13.92
N ARG A 130 -34.67 -28.34 -13.76
CA ARG A 130 -34.01 -29.65 -13.65
C ARG A 130 -34.54 -30.43 -12.45
N ALA A 131 -34.63 -29.81 -11.27
CA ALA A 131 -35.17 -30.45 -10.06
C ALA A 131 -36.65 -30.84 -10.19
N PHE A 132 -37.42 -30.14 -11.01
CA PHE A 132 -38.82 -30.45 -11.31
C PHE A 132 -38.97 -31.62 -12.30
N ILE A 133 -38.08 -31.71 -13.30
CA ILE A 133 -38.10 -32.78 -14.32
C ILE A 133 -37.56 -34.11 -13.79
N THR A 134 -36.63 -34.07 -12.82
CA THR A 134 -36.08 -35.28 -12.17
C THR A 134 -36.91 -35.79 -10.99
N ARG A 135 -38.15 -35.32 -10.83
CA ARG A 135 -39.08 -35.71 -9.76
C ARG A 135 -40.33 -36.34 -10.37
#